data_AF-A0A924VDY6-F1
#
_entry.id   AF-A0A924VDY6-F1
#
_cell.length_a   1.000
_cell.length_b   1.000
_cell.length_c   1.000
_cell.angle_alpha   90.00
_cell.angle_beta   90.00
_cell.angle_gamma   90.00
#
_symmetry.space_group_name_H-M   'P 1'
#
loop_
_entity.id
_entity.type
_entity.pdbx_description
1 polymer ?
#
loop_
_entity_poly.entity_id
_entity_poly.type
_entity_poly.pdbx_seq_one_letter_code
_entity_poly.pdbx_strand_id
1 'polypeptide(L)'
;MLQKIPSGFSGLEHLATAVILLDSAHRVVYANPSAEILFELSATQIHQHHLSAVFLHCEILQLAIDNALKNNSPYREHEIALSTLRQHSFAVTCTVTPVDINEAALLLEFQQMDQQLRIAREERMLIQQQANSELLRNLAHEIRNPLGGLRGAAQLLEHELPNPSLREYTQVIIKEADRLHSLMDRLLVPHRVPKYEPTNIHEVLERVRSLLLAESPNNIKVRRDYDTSLPELIGDREKLIQTVLNIARNAVQAMQAGKTEHAEIVFKTRAERQVTLAKKRYRVAIKLEIIDNGPGIPVDIRDKIFYPLVSGTEGGSGLGLALAQTFITQHHGMIDCESVPGNTTFTILLPVESSVMKHANIQQ
;
A
#
# COMPACT_ATOMS: atom_id res chain seq x y z
N MET A 1 -34.88 -11.40 -26.68
CA MET A 1 -35.40 -12.75 -26.42
C MET A 1 -35.16 -13.00 -24.94
N LEU A 2 -36.21 -13.04 -24.10
CA LEU A 2 -36.07 -13.36 -22.68
C LEU A 2 -35.53 -14.79 -22.57
N GLN A 3 -34.31 -14.95 -22.07
CA GLN A 3 -33.73 -16.27 -21.79
C GLN A 3 -34.69 -17.01 -20.85
N LYS A 4 -35.10 -18.23 -21.23
CA LYS A 4 -35.80 -19.13 -20.33
C LYS A 4 -34.85 -19.42 -19.15
N ILE A 5 -35.19 -18.90 -17.98
CA ILE A 5 -34.52 -19.23 -16.72
C ILE A 5 -34.72 -20.74 -16.50
N PRO A 6 -33.64 -21.52 -16.23
CA PRO A 6 -33.79 -22.93 -15.91
C PRO A 6 -34.75 -23.08 -14.70
N SER A 7 -35.74 -23.95 -14.81
CA SER A 7 -36.79 -24.11 -13.78
C SER A 7 -36.27 -24.45 -12.38
N GLY A 8 -35.02 -24.93 -12.27
CA GLY A 8 -34.37 -25.24 -11.00
C GLY A 8 -33.86 -24.04 -10.19
N PHE A 9 -33.76 -22.85 -10.79
CA PHE A 9 -33.13 -21.67 -10.16
C PHE A 9 -34.02 -20.43 -10.09
N SER A 10 -35.34 -20.62 -10.25
CA SER A 10 -36.30 -19.52 -10.20
C SER A 10 -36.24 -18.78 -8.86
N GLY A 11 -36.28 -17.46 -8.91
CA GLY A 11 -36.18 -16.56 -7.77
C GLY A 11 -34.81 -15.89 -7.63
N LEU A 12 -33.72 -16.53 -8.08
CA LEU A 12 -32.37 -15.95 -8.00
C LEU A 12 -32.19 -14.71 -8.89
N GLU A 13 -32.99 -14.60 -9.95
CA GLU A 13 -33.04 -13.45 -10.86
C GLU A 13 -33.52 -12.16 -10.19
N HIS A 14 -34.24 -12.28 -9.07
CA HIS A 14 -34.78 -11.15 -8.32
C HIS A 14 -33.85 -10.66 -7.21
N LEU A 15 -32.76 -11.38 -6.92
CA LEU A 15 -31.81 -10.99 -5.89
C LEU A 15 -30.97 -9.80 -6.37
N ALA A 16 -30.86 -8.78 -5.51
CA ALA A 16 -29.92 -7.68 -5.70
C ALA A 16 -28.45 -8.10 -5.52
N THR A 17 -28.22 -9.20 -4.80
CA THR A 17 -26.89 -9.81 -4.64
C THR A 17 -26.49 -10.54 -5.93
N ALA A 18 -25.23 -10.38 -6.33
CA ALA A 18 -24.69 -11.10 -7.48
C ALA A 18 -24.45 -12.57 -7.11
N VAL A 19 -25.03 -13.50 -7.88
CA VAL A 19 -24.96 -14.94 -7.62
C VAL A 19 -24.45 -15.67 -8.86
N ILE A 20 -23.49 -16.57 -8.66
CA ILE A 20 -23.02 -17.52 -9.68
C ILE A 20 -23.10 -18.94 -9.10
N LEU A 21 -23.63 -19.88 -9.88
CA LEU A 21 -23.65 -21.31 -9.55
C LEU A 21 -22.62 -22.05 -10.39
N LEU A 22 -21.87 -22.96 -9.76
CA LEU A 22 -20.89 -23.81 -10.43
C LEU A 22 -21.27 -25.29 -10.31
N ASP A 23 -20.91 -26.08 -11.32
CA ASP A 23 -20.96 -27.54 -11.25
C ASP A 23 -19.76 -28.12 -10.46
N SER A 24 -19.72 -29.45 -10.33
CA SER A 24 -18.61 -30.17 -9.67
C SER A 24 -17.25 -30.01 -10.36
N ALA A 25 -17.22 -29.56 -11.61
CA ALA A 25 -16.01 -29.26 -12.37
C ALA A 25 -15.69 -27.75 -12.39
N HIS A 26 -16.30 -26.96 -11.49
CA HIS A 26 -16.13 -25.52 -11.36
C HIS A 26 -16.50 -24.73 -12.63
N ARG A 27 -17.42 -25.26 -13.45
CA ARG A 27 -17.96 -24.56 -14.62
C ARG A 27 -19.21 -23.80 -14.26
N VAL A 28 -19.40 -22.63 -14.86
CA VAL A 28 -20.58 -21.80 -14.61
C VAL A 28 -21.84 -22.45 -15.18
N VAL A 29 -22.77 -22.79 -14.31
CA VAL A 29 -24.09 -23.34 -14.65
C VAL A 29 -25.11 -22.22 -14.75
N TYR A 30 -24.98 -21.20 -13.90
CA TYR A 30 -25.89 -20.07 -13.87
C TYR A 30 -25.20 -18.82 -13.33
N ALA A 31 -25.60 -17.66 -13.85
CA ALA A 31 -25.28 -16.36 -13.28
C ALA A 31 -26.55 -15.49 -13.32
N ASN A 32 -26.87 -14.85 -12.21
CA ASN A 32 -28.06 -14.01 -12.14
C ASN A 32 -27.80 -12.62 -12.78
N PRO A 33 -28.85 -11.82 -13.06
CA PRO A 33 -28.69 -10.49 -13.66
C PRO A 33 -27.78 -9.56 -12.85
N SER A 34 -27.81 -9.66 -11.51
CA SER A 34 -26.94 -8.87 -10.65
C SER A 34 -25.45 -9.23 -10.83
N ALA A 35 -25.12 -10.49 -11.10
CA ALA A 35 -23.76 -10.91 -11.45
C ALA A 35 -23.34 -10.43 -12.84
N GLU A 36 -24.25 -10.45 -13.83
CA GLU A 36 -23.99 -9.88 -15.16
C GLU A 36 -23.68 -8.38 -15.07
N ILE A 37 -24.44 -7.64 -14.26
CA ILE A 37 -24.23 -6.21 -14.01
C ILE A 37 -22.93 -5.96 -13.26
N LEU A 38 -22.70 -6.66 -12.14
CA LEU A 38 -21.53 -6.44 -11.28
C LEU A 38 -20.23 -6.67 -12.04
N PHE A 39 -20.14 -7.75 -12.83
CA PHE A 39 -18.91 -8.14 -13.50
C PHE A 39 -18.84 -7.69 -14.98
N GLU A 40 -19.90 -7.04 -15.48
CA GLU A 40 -20.03 -6.61 -16.88
C GLU A 40 -19.87 -7.77 -17.89
N LEU A 41 -20.40 -8.94 -17.52
CA LEU A 41 -20.35 -10.20 -18.28
C LEU A 41 -21.74 -10.55 -18.83
N SER A 42 -21.78 -11.45 -19.82
CA SER A 42 -23.05 -12.09 -20.20
C SER A 42 -23.09 -13.52 -19.69
N ALA A 43 -24.19 -13.88 -19.00
CA ALA A 43 -24.46 -15.22 -18.50
C ALA A 43 -24.39 -16.27 -19.64
N THR A 44 -24.87 -15.93 -20.84
CA THR A 44 -24.77 -16.80 -22.02
C THR A 44 -23.34 -17.10 -22.44
N GLN A 45 -22.45 -16.12 -22.33
CA GLN A 45 -21.06 -16.23 -22.79
C GLN A 45 -20.22 -17.03 -21.81
N ILE A 46 -20.51 -16.92 -20.51
CA ILE A 46 -19.75 -17.59 -19.46
C ILE A 46 -20.30 -18.98 -19.12
N HIS A 47 -21.51 -19.33 -19.57
CA HIS A 47 -22.10 -20.65 -19.34
C HIS A 47 -21.16 -21.77 -19.82
N GLN A 48 -21.01 -22.81 -19.01
CA GLN A 48 -20.13 -23.99 -19.20
C GLN A 48 -18.62 -23.69 -19.28
N HIS A 49 -18.23 -22.41 -19.17
CA HIS A 49 -16.82 -22.05 -19.02
C HIS A 49 -16.38 -22.31 -17.59
N HIS A 50 -15.15 -22.79 -17.46
CA HIS A 50 -14.51 -22.92 -16.17
C HIS A 50 -14.34 -21.53 -15.53
N LEU A 51 -14.44 -21.44 -14.21
CA LEU A 51 -14.35 -20.18 -13.47
C LEU A 51 -13.07 -19.38 -13.82
N SER A 52 -11.94 -20.07 -14.03
CA SER A 52 -10.67 -19.45 -14.43
C SER A 52 -10.64 -18.88 -15.85
N ALA A 53 -11.58 -19.27 -16.72
CA ALA A 53 -11.77 -18.66 -18.03
C ALA A 53 -12.66 -17.42 -17.96
N VAL A 54 -13.47 -17.29 -16.90
CA VAL A 54 -14.34 -16.15 -16.64
C VAL A 54 -13.59 -15.04 -15.89
N PHE A 55 -12.91 -15.43 -14.80
CA PHE A 55 -12.10 -14.56 -13.97
C PHE A 55 -10.61 -14.86 -14.13
N LEU A 56 -9.86 -13.85 -14.58
CA LEU A 56 -8.41 -13.84 -14.62
C LEU A 56 -7.87 -13.66 -13.20
N HIS A 57 -6.78 -14.38 -12.86
CA HIS A 57 -6.11 -14.31 -11.56
C HIS A 57 -7.07 -14.56 -10.38
N CYS A 58 -7.76 -15.70 -10.41
CA CYS A 58 -8.76 -16.07 -9.40
C CYS A 58 -8.20 -17.00 -8.31
N GLU A 59 -6.90 -16.93 -7.98
CA GLU A 59 -6.26 -17.86 -7.03
C GLU A 59 -6.92 -17.82 -5.64
N ILE A 60 -7.28 -16.62 -5.16
CA ILE A 60 -7.96 -16.45 -3.87
C ILE A 60 -9.38 -17.05 -3.91
N LEU A 61 -10.09 -16.86 -5.03
CA LEU A 61 -11.42 -17.44 -5.21
C LEU A 61 -11.37 -18.97 -5.29
N GLN A 62 -10.35 -19.53 -5.94
CA GLN A 62 -10.10 -20.97 -5.95
C GLN A 62 -9.80 -21.50 -4.54
N LEU A 63 -8.96 -20.80 -3.78
CA LEU A 63 -8.69 -21.17 -2.38
C LEU A 63 -9.96 -21.14 -1.53
N ALA A 64 -10.84 -20.15 -1.72
CA ALA A 64 -12.13 -20.07 -1.04
C ALA A 64 -13.04 -21.26 -1.40
N ILE A 65 -13.06 -21.68 -2.67
CA ILE A 65 -13.78 -22.87 -3.13
C ILE A 65 -13.22 -24.14 -2.49
N ASP A 66 -11.90 -24.31 -2.52
CA ASP A 66 -11.23 -25.48 -1.94
C ASP A 66 -11.50 -25.59 -0.43
N ASN A 67 -11.48 -24.46 0.29
CA ASN A 67 -11.80 -24.41 1.72
C ASN A 67 -13.28 -24.75 2.00
N ALA A 68 -14.21 -24.27 1.17
CA ALA A 68 -15.63 -24.57 1.29
C ALA A 68 -15.90 -26.07 1.07
N LEU A 69 -15.31 -26.65 0.01
CA LEU A 69 -15.45 -28.07 -0.32
C LEU A 69 -14.79 -28.98 0.72
N LYS A 70 -13.57 -28.66 1.15
CA LYS A 70 -12.82 -29.46 2.13
C LYS A 70 -13.55 -29.57 3.47
N ASN A 71 -14.18 -28.48 3.90
CA ASN A 71 -14.89 -28.42 5.18
C ASN A 71 -16.39 -28.73 5.05
N ASN A 72 -16.89 -28.86 3.82
CA ASN A 72 -18.31 -28.99 3.49
C ASN A 72 -19.19 -27.95 4.21
N SER A 73 -18.72 -26.70 4.23
CA SER A 73 -19.35 -25.59 4.97
C SER A 73 -19.18 -24.28 4.21
N PRO A 74 -20.11 -23.31 4.35
CA PRO A 74 -19.94 -21.98 3.76
C PRO A 74 -18.62 -21.34 4.18
N TYR A 75 -17.87 -20.81 3.20
CA TYR A 75 -16.62 -20.09 3.43
C TYR A 75 -16.74 -18.68 2.84
N ARG A 76 -16.46 -17.65 3.65
CA ARG A 76 -16.51 -16.25 3.24
C ARG A 76 -15.11 -15.68 3.18
N GLU A 77 -14.78 -15.06 2.07
CA GLU A 77 -13.52 -14.37 1.85
C GLU A 77 -13.77 -12.91 1.48
N HIS A 78 -12.98 -12.02 2.06
CA HIS A 78 -13.11 -10.58 1.89
C HIS A 78 -12.06 -10.06 0.91
N GLU A 79 -12.32 -8.89 0.32
CA GLU A 79 -11.33 -8.15 -0.48
C GLU A 79 -10.74 -8.96 -1.66
N ILE A 80 -11.53 -9.85 -2.27
CA ILE A 80 -11.10 -10.58 -3.47
C ILE A 80 -11.09 -9.61 -4.65
N ALA A 81 -9.91 -9.43 -5.25
CA ALA A 81 -9.76 -8.71 -6.51
C ALA A 81 -10.02 -9.67 -7.68
N LEU A 82 -11.21 -9.58 -8.29
CA LEU A 82 -11.56 -10.37 -9.47
C LEU A 82 -11.43 -9.54 -10.73
N SER A 83 -10.77 -10.08 -11.75
CA SER A 83 -10.66 -9.44 -13.06
C SER A 83 -11.37 -10.25 -14.13
N THR A 84 -12.12 -9.61 -15.02
CA THR A 84 -12.74 -10.30 -16.18
C THR A 84 -11.91 -10.10 -17.44
N LEU A 85 -12.18 -10.89 -18.50
CA LEU A 85 -11.52 -10.75 -19.82
C LEU A 85 -11.64 -9.34 -20.43
N ARG A 86 -12.62 -8.54 -20.00
CA ARG A 86 -12.84 -7.14 -20.43
C ARG A 86 -12.04 -6.11 -19.63
N GLN A 87 -11.09 -6.56 -18.79
CA GLN A 87 -10.09 -5.74 -18.07
C GLN A 87 -10.63 -4.77 -17.02
N HIS A 88 -11.71 -5.14 -16.30
CA HIS A 88 -12.13 -4.46 -15.06
C HIS A 88 -11.82 -5.33 -13.84
N SER A 89 -11.19 -4.73 -12.82
CA SER A 89 -10.91 -5.35 -11.52
C SER A 89 -11.97 -4.93 -10.51
N PHE A 90 -12.56 -5.90 -9.84
CA PHE A 90 -13.66 -5.76 -8.89
C PHE A 90 -13.20 -6.22 -7.52
N ALA A 91 -13.30 -5.35 -6.52
CA ALA A 91 -13.10 -5.74 -5.12
C ALA A 91 -14.45 -6.23 -4.56
N VAL A 92 -14.52 -7.53 -4.27
CA VAL A 92 -15.74 -8.18 -3.79
C VAL A 92 -15.47 -8.97 -2.52
N THR A 93 -16.48 -9.04 -1.66
CA THR A 93 -16.59 -10.16 -0.71
C THR A 93 -17.30 -11.30 -1.40
N CYS A 94 -16.76 -12.51 -1.34
CA CYS A 94 -17.40 -13.70 -1.87
C CYS A 94 -17.73 -14.66 -0.72
N THR A 95 -18.95 -15.20 -0.72
CA THR A 95 -19.32 -16.35 0.12
C THR A 95 -19.53 -17.55 -0.79
N VAL A 96 -18.75 -18.60 -0.58
CA VAL A 96 -18.85 -19.88 -1.31
C VAL A 96 -19.56 -20.88 -0.42
N THR A 97 -20.70 -21.38 -0.88
CA THR A 97 -21.53 -22.36 -0.17
C THR A 97 -21.62 -23.64 -0.99
N PRO A 98 -21.16 -24.80 -0.47
CA PRO A 98 -21.44 -26.09 -1.10
C PRO A 98 -22.94 -26.36 -1.11
N VAL A 99 -23.47 -26.77 -2.25
CA VAL A 99 -24.89 -27.08 -2.43
C VAL A 99 -25.03 -28.39 -3.20
N ASP A 100 -26.13 -29.11 -2.99
CA ASP A 100 -26.50 -30.28 -3.77
C ASP A 100 -27.86 -30.00 -4.43
N ILE A 101 -27.83 -29.23 -5.51
CA ILE A 101 -29.02 -28.79 -6.25
C ILE A 101 -28.77 -29.13 -7.71
N ASN A 102 -29.79 -29.65 -8.41
CA ASN A 102 -29.68 -30.16 -9.78
C ASN A 102 -28.73 -29.32 -10.67
N GLU A 103 -27.66 -29.96 -11.17
CA GLU A 103 -26.57 -29.39 -11.98
C GLU A 103 -25.57 -28.45 -11.27
N ALA A 104 -25.82 -28.00 -10.03
CA ALA A 104 -24.93 -27.11 -9.26
C ALA A 104 -24.37 -27.78 -7.99
N ALA A 105 -23.05 -27.67 -7.80
CA ALA A 105 -22.33 -28.13 -6.61
C ALA A 105 -21.90 -26.99 -5.67
N LEU A 106 -21.84 -25.75 -6.19
CA LEU A 106 -21.38 -24.57 -5.46
C LEU A 106 -22.26 -23.37 -5.77
N LEU A 107 -22.58 -22.59 -4.74
CA LEU A 107 -23.25 -21.31 -4.82
C LEU A 107 -22.29 -20.22 -4.35
N LEU A 108 -22.03 -19.24 -5.22
CA LEU A 108 -21.14 -18.11 -4.96
C LEU A 108 -21.98 -16.84 -4.87
N GLU A 109 -21.95 -16.19 -3.71
CA GLU A 109 -22.56 -14.88 -3.49
C GLU A 109 -21.49 -13.80 -3.47
N PHE A 110 -21.64 -12.80 -4.32
CA PHE A 110 -20.75 -11.66 -4.41
C PHE A 110 -21.43 -10.41 -3.91
N GLN A 111 -20.74 -9.72 -3.00
CA GLN A 111 -21.06 -8.37 -2.60
C GLN A 111 -19.93 -7.46 -3.04
N GLN A 112 -20.26 -6.51 -3.90
CA GLN A 112 -19.32 -5.44 -4.22
C GLN A 112 -18.97 -4.71 -2.94
N MET A 113 -17.69 -4.55 -2.67
CA MET A 113 -17.30 -3.74 -1.52
C MET A 113 -17.67 -2.29 -1.81
N ASP A 114 -18.48 -1.74 -0.91
CA ASP A 114 -19.06 -0.41 -1.07
C ASP A 114 -17.93 0.61 -1.17
N GLN A 115 -17.92 1.35 -2.29
CA GLN A 115 -16.98 2.44 -2.52
C GLN A 115 -17.03 3.47 -1.38
N GLN A 116 -18.19 3.61 -0.71
CA GLN A 116 -18.37 4.48 0.44
C GLN A 116 -17.58 4.02 1.67
N LEU A 117 -17.46 2.71 1.93
CA LEU A 117 -16.67 2.18 3.04
C LEU A 117 -15.17 2.42 2.83
N ARG A 118 -14.67 2.29 1.59
CA ARG A 118 -13.27 2.62 1.26
C ARG A 118 -13.00 4.12 1.44
N ILE A 119 -13.89 4.97 0.91
CA ILE A 119 -13.80 6.43 1.07
C ILE A 119 -13.85 6.83 2.55
N ALA A 120 -14.71 6.20 3.36
CA ALA A 120 -14.82 6.48 4.79
C ALA A 120 -13.56 6.07 5.57
N ARG A 121 -12.91 4.95 5.21
CA ARG A 121 -11.61 4.55 5.77
C ARG A 121 -10.52 5.55 5.40
N GLU A 122 -10.42 5.94 4.13
CA GLU A 122 -9.47 6.97 3.66
C GLU A 122 -9.68 8.30 4.40
N GLU A 123 -10.92 8.74 4.59
CA GLU A 123 -11.25 9.99 5.28
C GLU A 123 -10.87 9.96 6.76
N ARG A 124 -11.15 8.85 7.47
CA ARG A 124 -10.72 8.69 8.87
C ARG A 124 -9.18 8.74 8.99
N MET A 125 -8.47 8.11 8.05
CA MET A 125 -7.01 8.11 8.05
C MET A 125 -6.44 9.52 7.84
N LEU A 126 -7.02 10.29 6.91
CA LEU A 126 -6.65 11.68 6.66
C LEU A 126 -6.91 12.59 7.86
N ILE A 127 -8.08 12.45 8.51
CA ILE A 127 -8.40 13.21 9.72
C ILE A 127 -7.42 12.88 10.86
N GLN A 128 -7.13 11.60 11.06
CA GLN A 128 -6.17 11.16 12.08
C GLN A 128 -4.76 11.69 11.81
N GLN A 129 -4.33 11.72 10.54
CA GLN A 129 -3.04 12.31 10.14
C GLN A 129 -2.98 13.80 10.42
N GLN A 130 -4.04 14.55 10.08
CA GLN A 130 -4.10 15.99 10.35
C GLN A 130 -4.01 16.26 11.85
N ALA A 131 -4.80 15.55 12.66
CA ALA A 131 -4.76 15.66 14.11
C ALA A 131 -3.37 15.33 14.70
N ASN A 132 -2.74 14.24 14.23
CA ASN A 132 -1.38 13.88 14.65
C ASN A 132 -0.35 14.95 14.25
N SER A 133 -0.46 15.50 13.03
CA SER A 133 0.46 16.55 12.56
C SER A 133 0.32 17.85 13.36
N GLU A 134 -0.89 18.23 13.77
CA GLU A 134 -1.13 19.39 14.62
C GLU A 134 -0.59 19.18 16.04
N LEU A 135 -0.85 18.02 16.63
CA LEU A 135 -0.31 17.66 17.95
C LEU A 135 1.22 17.67 17.96
N LEU A 136 1.85 17.05 16.96
CA LEU A 136 3.31 17.06 16.81
C LEU A 136 3.85 18.47 16.65
N ARG A 137 3.12 19.37 15.97
CA ARG A 137 3.53 20.77 15.82
C ARG A 137 3.52 21.52 17.14
N ASN A 138 2.45 21.38 17.91
CA ASN A 138 2.34 22.02 19.21
C ASN A 138 3.44 21.51 20.16
N LEU A 139 3.64 20.19 20.21
CA LEU A 139 4.73 19.57 20.97
C LEU A 139 6.11 20.05 20.50
N ALA A 140 6.33 20.22 19.19
CA ALA A 140 7.60 20.71 18.68
C ALA A 140 7.94 22.11 19.18
N HIS A 141 6.96 23.00 19.21
CA HIS A 141 7.15 24.34 19.75
C HIS A 141 7.41 24.32 21.25
N GLU A 142 6.71 23.48 22.01
CA GLU A 142 6.88 23.35 23.45
C GLU A 142 8.20 22.69 23.85
N ILE A 143 8.75 21.76 23.05
CA ILE A 143 10.01 21.05 23.32
C ILE A 143 11.24 21.83 22.82
N ARG A 144 11.13 22.58 21.71
CA ARG A 144 12.24 23.42 21.22
C ARG A 144 12.71 24.44 22.26
N ASN A 145 11.77 25.00 23.02
CA ASN A 145 12.06 26.00 24.05
C ASN A 145 12.97 25.46 25.18
N PRO A 146 12.63 24.36 25.88
CA PRO A 146 13.50 23.79 26.91
C PRO A 146 14.80 23.21 26.33
N LEU A 147 14.81 22.66 25.11
CA LEU A 147 16.04 22.21 24.46
C LEU A 147 17.01 23.37 24.17
N GLY A 148 16.49 24.50 23.69
CA GLY A 148 17.26 25.73 23.51
C GLY A 148 17.82 26.24 24.85
N GLY A 149 17.02 26.18 25.92
CA GLY A 149 17.45 26.52 27.27
C GLY A 149 18.55 25.59 27.82
N LEU A 150 18.40 24.27 27.66
CA LEU A 150 19.41 23.28 28.06
C LEU A 150 20.73 23.47 27.31
N ARG A 151 20.66 23.71 25.99
CA ARG A 151 21.83 24.01 25.16
C ARG A 151 22.52 25.29 25.62
N GLY A 152 21.76 26.37 25.85
CA GLY A 152 22.30 27.64 26.33
C GLY A 152 22.94 27.53 27.72
N ALA A 153 22.30 26.82 28.66
CA ALA A 153 22.86 26.58 29.98
C ALA A 153 24.16 25.75 29.92
N ALA A 154 24.21 24.72 29.07
CA ALA A 154 25.42 23.92 28.88
C ALA A 154 26.56 24.74 28.24
N GLN A 155 26.26 25.65 27.31
CA GLN A 155 27.24 26.57 26.72
C GLN A 155 27.80 27.57 27.74
N LEU A 156 26.94 28.13 28.59
CA LEU A 156 27.36 29.02 29.67
C LEU A 156 28.23 28.27 30.68
N LEU A 157 27.81 27.06 31.08
CA LEU A 157 28.57 26.21 31.98
C LEU A 157 29.95 25.87 31.38
N GLU A 158 30.02 25.54 30.09
CA GLU A 158 31.28 25.25 29.39
C GLU A 158 32.29 26.40 29.46
N HIS A 159 31.81 27.64 29.45
CA HIS A 159 32.65 28.84 29.55
C HIS A 159 33.18 29.08 30.97
N GLU A 160 32.43 28.70 32.00
CA GLU A 160 32.82 28.84 33.41
C GLU A 160 33.63 27.65 33.96
N LEU A 161 33.73 26.55 33.21
CA LEU A 161 34.47 25.37 33.66
C LEU A 161 35.99 25.63 33.74
N PRO A 162 36.61 25.46 34.92
CA PRO A 162 38.03 25.75 35.13
C PRO A 162 38.96 24.68 34.54
N ASN A 163 38.45 23.45 34.34
CA ASN A 163 39.22 22.33 33.81
C ASN A 163 38.75 21.96 32.39
N PRO A 164 39.63 22.02 31.38
CA PRO A 164 39.32 21.62 30.01
C PRO A 164 38.75 20.20 29.86
N SER A 165 39.10 19.26 30.75
CA SER A 165 38.58 17.89 30.70
C SER A 165 37.08 17.81 31.03
N LEU A 166 36.51 18.81 31.71
CA LEU A 166 35.08 18.84 32.04
C LEU A 166 34.22 19.31 30.85
N ARG A 167 34.84 19.92 29.82
CA ARG A 167 34.14 20.35 28.60
C ARG A 167 33.56 19.19 27.80
N GLU A 168 34.14 18.00 27.94
CA GLU A 168 33.59 16.80 27.28
C GLU A 168 32.14 16.54 27.71
N TYR A 169 31.82 16.74 28.99
CA TYR A 169 30.46 16.56 29.50
C TYR A 169 29.49 17.63 28.97
N THR A 170 29.90 18.89 28.90
CA THR A 170 29.06 19.97 28.33
C THR A 170 28.83 19.77 26.84
N GLN A 171 29.85 19.32 26.10
CA GLN A 171 29.70 18.98 24.68
C GLN A 171 28.76 17.80 24.44
N VAL A 172 28.74 16.80 25.32
CA VAL A 172 27.76 15.70 25.23
C VAL A 172 26.34 16.24 25.40
N ILE A 173 26.09 17.11 26.39
CA ILE A 173 24.76 17.72 26.60
C ILE A 173 24.33 18.56 25.39
N ILE A 174 25.24 19.37 24.84
CA ILE A 174 24.98 20.18 23.64
C ILE A 174 24.65 19.28 22.44
N LYS A 175 25.43 18.23 22.21
CA LYS A 175 25.18 17.27 21.12
C LYS A 175 23.85 16.56 21.26
N GLU A 176 23.45 16.16 22.48
CA GLU A 176 22.15 15.55 22.70
C GLU A 176 21.00 16.55 22.53
N ALA A 177 21.16 17.80 22.96
CA ALA A 177 20.17 18.84 22.70
C ALA A 177 20.00 19.11 21.19
N ASP A 178 21.10 19.21 20.44
CA ASP A 178 21.09 19.38 18.98
C ASP A 178 20.48 18.15 18.26
N ARG A 179 20.77 16.95 18.75
CA ARG A 179 20.19 15.69 18.24
C ARG A 179 18.69 15.66 18.43
N LEU A 180 18.19 15.99 19.63
CA LEU A 180 16.76 16.05 19.91
C LEU A 180 16.08 17.15 19.09
N HIS A 181 16.74 18.29 18.89
CA HIS A 181 16.22 19.34 18.03
C HIS A 181 16.10 18.88 16.57
N SER A 182 17.10 18.15 16.04
CA SER A 182 17.05 17.54 14.70
C SER A 182 15.97 16.46 14.58
N LEU A 183 15.69 15.71 15.65
CA LEU A 183 14.58 14.76 15.68
C LEU A 183 13.24 15.50 15.59
N MET A 184 13.10 16.61 16.33
CA MET A 184 11.91 17.46 16.30
C MET A 184 11.68 18.11 14.94
N ASP A 185 12.74 18.54 14.27
CA ASP A 185 12.65 19.11 12.93
C ASP A 185 12.28 18.05 11.87
N ARG A 186 12.59 16.77 12.11
CA ARG A 186 12.15 15.67 11.24
C ARG A 186 10.69 15.29 11.45
N LEU A 187 10.18 15.42 12.68
CA LEU A 187 8.77 15.25 13.02
C LEU A 187 7.88 16.32 12.38
N LEU A 188 8.41 17.54 12.29
CA LEU A 188 7.79 18.64 11.58
C LEU A 188 8.10 18.53 10.09
N VAL A 189 7.17 17.98 9.30
CA VAL A 189 7.32 17.98 7.83
C VAL A 189 7.65 19.40 7.35
N PRO A 190 8.86 19.65 6.80
CA PRO A 190 9.25 21.00 6.45
C PRO A 190 8.30 21.55 5.38
N HIS A 191 7.71 22.72 5.64
CA HIS A 191 6.90 23.51 4.70
C HIS A 191 7.71 24.09 3.53
N ARG A 192 8.74 23.38 3.03
CA ARG A 192 9.21 23.70 1.68
C ARG A 192 8.07 23.39 0.74
N VAL A 193 7.59 24.41 0.05
CA VAL A 193 6.57 24.29 -0.99
C VAL A 193 7.02 23.15 -1.92
N PRO A 194 6.23 22.07 -2.07
CA PRO A 194 6.59 20.96 -2.94
C PRO A 194 6.82 21.49 -4.36
N LYS A 195 7.89 21.01 -5.00
CA LYS A 195 8.18 21.36 -6.39
C LYS A 195 7.67 20.24 -7.28
N TYR A 196 6.44 20.40 -7.75
CA TYR A 196 5.83 19.43 -8.66
C TYR A 196 6.34 19.64 -10.09
N GLU A 197 7.03 18.64 -10.63
CA GLU A 197 7.57 18.61 -11.98
C GLU A 197 7.36 17.23 -12.63
N PRO A 198 7.41 17.12 -13.97
CA PRO A 198 7.43 15.83 -14.64
C PRO A 198 8.59 14.99 -14.11
N THR A 199 8.25 13.83 -13.53
CA THR A 199 9.18 12.98 -12.80
C THR A 199 9.02 11.54 -13.29
N ASN A 200 10.13 10.96 -13.74
CA ASN A 200 10.22 9.54 -14.03
C ASN A 200 10.44 8.75 -12.74
N ILE A 201 9.51 7.85 -12.40
CA ILE A 201 9.58 7.04 -11.18
C ILE A 201 10.83 6.14 -11.15
N HIS A 202 11.31 5.65 -12.30
CA HIS A 202 12.48 4.78 -12.35
C HIS A 202 13.77 5.53 -12.00
N GLU A 203 13.87 6.83 -12.31
CA GLU A 203 15.01 7.64 -11.86
C GLU A 203 15.05 7.78 -10.34
N VAL A 204 13.88 7.96 -9.72
CA VAL A 204 13.74 7.98 -8.25
C VAL A 204 14.24 6.66 -7.67
N LEU A 205 13.79 5.53 -8.22
CA LEU A 205 14.17 4.19 -7.76
C LEU A 205 15.67 3.92 -7.97
N GLU A 206 16.26 4.32 -9.10
CA GLU A 206 17.69 4.14 -9.36
C GLU A 206 18.55 5.01 -8.44
N ARG A 207 18.10 6.24 -8.14
CA ARG A 207 18.77 7.08 -7.15
C ARG A 207 18.78 6.41 -5.78
N VAL A 208 17.64 5.90 -5.33
CA VAL A 208 17.53 5.20 -4.04
C VAL A 208 18.36 3.93 -4.03
N ARG A 209 18.31 3.12 -5.10
CA ARG A 209 19.15 1.92 -5.24
C ARG A 209 20.63 2.24 -5.08
N SER A 210 21.10 3.33 -5.72
CA SER A 210 22.49 3.76 -5.64
C SER A 210 22.88 4.15 -4.21
N LEU A 211 21.99 4.85 -3.48
CA LEU A 211 22.21 5.22 -2.09
C LEU A 211 22.25 3.98 -1.17
N LEU A 212 21.33 3.04 -1.35
CA LEU A 212 21.28 1.81 -0.55
C LEU A 212 22.53 0.95 -0.73
N LEU A 213 22.99 0.77 -1.98
CA LEU A 213 24.20 0.02 -2.27
C LEU A 213 25.47 0.72 -1.74
N ALA A 214 25.48 2.04 -1.67
CA ALA A 214 26.58 2.78 -1.04
C ALA A 214 26.57 2.66 0.49
N GLU A 215 25.38 2.62 1.12
CA GLU A 215 25.23 2.47 2.57
C GLU A 215 25.40 1.03 3.07
N SER A 216 25.17 0.03 2.22
CA SER A 216 25.21 -1.40 2.59
C SER A 216 25.79 -2.29 1.46
N PRO A 217 27.04 -2.07 1.03
CA PRO A 217 27.61 -2.66 -0.18
C PRO A 217 27.70 -4.19 -0.21
N ASN A 218 27.75 -4.86 0.96
CA ASN A 218 27.96 -6.32 1.04
C ASN A 218 26.78 -7.09 1.67
N ASN A 219 25.70 -6.41 2.04
CA ASN A 219 24.66 -7.01 2.91
C ASN A 219 23.29 -7.14 2.25
N ILE A 220 23.11 -6.66 1.02
CA ILE A 220 21.79 -6.67 0.38
C ILE A 220 21.87 -6.71 -1.14
N LYS A 221 21.02 -7.55 -1.74
CA LYS A 221 20.78 -7.58 -3.18
C LYS A 221 19.58 -6.69 -3.50
N VAL A 222 19.70 -5.78 -4.47
CA VAL A 222 18.57 -4.96 -4.92
C VAL A 222 18.20 -5.33 -6.35
N ARG A 223 17.06 -6.00 -6.51
CA ARG A 223 16.51 -6.45 -7.80
C ARG A 223 15.53 -5.41 -8.37
N ARG A 224 15.52 -5.29 -9.69
CA ARG A 224 14.69 -4.36 -10.44
C ARG A 224 13.69 -5.17 -11.26
N ASP A 225 12.43 -4.84 -11.16
CA ASP A 225 11.34 -5.41 -11.95
C ASP A 225 10.47 -4.25 -12.48
N TYR A 226 11.07 -3.48 -13.38
CA TYR A 226 10.46 -2.26 -13.90
C TYR A 226 9.63 -2.53 -15.14
N ASP A 227 8.42 -2.00 -15.14
CA ASP A 227 7.67 -1.74 -16.37
C ASP A 227 8.17 -0.41 -16.96
N THR A 228 8.98 -0.47 -18.02
CA THR A 228 9.56 0.72 -18.66
C THR A 228 8.57 1.47 -19.57
N SER A 229 7.33 0.99 -19.71
CA SER A 229 6.29 1.67 -20.51
C SER A 229 5.54 2.75 -19.72
N LEU A 230 5.87 2.91 -18.43
CA LEU A 230 5.17 3.84 -17.54
C LEU A 230 5.42 5.30 -17.94
N PRO A 231 4.36 6.13 -17.96
CA PRO A 231 4.51 7.56 -18.19
C PRO A 231 5.16 8.24 -16.97
N GLU A 232 5.64 9.46 -17.19
CA GLU A 232 6.01 10.36 -16.09
C GLU A 232 4.78 10.76 -15.28
N LEU A 233 4.99 10.96 -13.98
CA LEU A 233 4.00 11.59 -13.10
C LEU A 233 4.39 13.04 -12.81
N ILE A 234 3.44 13.85 -12.36
CA ILE A 234 3.74 15.17 -11.79
C ILE A 234 4.01 14.97 -10.30
N GLY A 235 5.25 15.20 -9.88
CA GLY A 235 5.70 14.88 -8.52
C GLY A 235 6.87 15.74 -8.07
N ASP A 236 7.07 15.81 -6.75
CA ASP A 236 8.30 16.32 -6.14
C ASP A 236 9.30 15.16 -6.01
N ARG A 237 10.27 15.15 -6.93
CA ARG A 237 11.29 14.10 -7.04
C ARG A 237 12.03 13.85 -5.73
N GLU A 238 12.40 14.88 -4.99
CA GLU A 238 13.14 14.73 -3.73
C GLU A 238 12.27 14.12 -2.63
N LYS A 239 11.00 14.48 -2.56
CA LYS A 239 10.05 13.85 -1.63
C LYS A 239 9.81 12.38 -1.96
N LEU A 240 9.68 12.03 -3.25
CA LEU A 240 9.53 10.65 -3.69
C LEU A 240 10.79 9.82 -3.38
N ILE A 241 12.00 10.37 -3.61
CA ILE A 241 13.26 9.74 -3.19
C ILE A 241 13.25 9.47 -1.69
N GLN A 242 12.86 10.46 -0.88
CA GLN A 242 12.81 10.31 0.58
C GLN A 242 11.80 9.24 1.02
N THR A 243 10.62 9.18 0.41
CA THR A 243 9.61 8.15 0.68
C THR A 243 10.16 6.75 0.43
N VAL A 244 10.68 6.51 -0.77
CA VAL A 244 11.20 5.19 -1.16
C VAL A 244 12.41 4.81 -0.29
N LEU A 245 13.29 5.77 0.00
CA LEU A 245 14.46 5.54 0.86
C LEU A 245 14.06 5.19 2.29
N ASN A 246 13.05 5.84 2.86
CA ASN A 246 12.56 5.53 4.20
C ASN A 246 12.03 4.10 4.29
N ILE A 247 11.26 3.67 3.30
CA ILE A 247 10.72 2.30 3.24
C ILE A 247 11.86 1.29 3.06
N ALA A 248 12.74 1.53 2.10
CA ALA A 248 13.83 0.59 1.80
C ALA A 248 14.85 0.49 2.94
N ARG A 249 15.17 1.59 3.64
CA ARG A 249 16.01 1.53 4.84
C ARG A 249 15.38 0.74 5.97
N ASN A 250 14.06 0.87 6.16
CA ASN A 250 13.35 0.05 7.14
C ASN A 250 13.44 -1.44 6.81
N ALA A 251 13.30 -1.81 5.52
CA ALA A 251 13.50 -3.18 5.07
C ALA A 251 14.93 -3.68 5.35
N VAL A 252 15.96 -2.88 5.03
CA VAL A 252 17.37 -3.22 5.34
C VAL A 252 17.57 -3.44 6.84
N GLN A 253 17.07 -2.54 7.68
CA GLN A 253 17.19 -2.63 9.13
C GLN A 253 16.49 -3.88 9.69
N ALA A 254 15.28 -4.18 9.21
CA ALA A 254 14.54 -5.37 9.61
C ALA A 254 15.28 -6.66 9.24
N MET A 255 15.83 -6.74 8.03
CA MET A 255 16.63 -7.89 7.58
C MET A 255 17.93 -8.05 8.36
N GLN A 256 18.61 -6.94 8.69
CA GLN A 256 19.83 -6.96 9.50
C GLN A 256 19.55 -7.44 10.93
N ALA A 257 18.51 -6.90 11.57
CA ALA A 257 18.10 -7.30 12.91
C ALA A 257 17.64 -8.77 12.96
N GLY A 258 16.89 -9.20 11.94
CA GLY A 258 16.41 -10.57 11.77
C GLY A 258 17.48 -11.57 11.29
N LYS A 259 18.70 -11.09 10.96
CA LYS A 259 19.79 -11.91 10.36
C LYS A 259 19.33 -12.68 9.13
N THR A 260 18.52 -12.05 8.28
CA THR A 260 17.99 -12.66 7.05
C THR A 260 19.14 -13.10 6.13
N GLU A 261 19.20 -14.39 5.81
CA GLU A 261 20.11 -14.91 4.79
C GLU A 261 19.65 -14.47 3.39
N HIS A 262 20.60 -14.14 2.52
CA HIS A 262 20.31 -13.66 1.17
C HIS A 262 19.31 -12.49 1.13
N ALA A 263 19.51 -11.49 2.00
CA ALA A 263 18.70 -10.27 2.05
C ALA A 263 18.52 -9.65 0.65
N GLU A 264 17.27 -9.52 0.22
CA GLU A 264 16.88 -9.01 -1.08
C GLU A 264 15.77 -7.98 -0.94
N ILE A 265 15.91 -6.85 -1.64
CA ILE A 265 14.82 -5.91 -1.91
C ILE A 265 14.52 -5.94 -3.41
N VAL A 266 13.25 -5.95 -3.76
CA VAL A 266 12.76 -5.86 -5.13
C VAL A 266 11.99 -4.55 -5.28
N PHE A 267 12.42 -3.70 -6.22
CA PHE A 267 11.62 -2.58 -6.69
C PHE A 267 10.87 -3.00 -7.93
N LYS A 268 9.53 -3.01 -7.84
CA LYS A 268 8.65 -3.44 -8.92
C LYS A 268 7.68 -2.32 -9.29
N THR A 269 7.53 -2.04 -10.57
CA THR A 269 6.60 -1.01 -11.06
C THR A 269 5.62 -1.58 -12.07
N ARG A 270 4.35 -1.21 -11.99
CA ARG A 270 3.29 -1.59 -12.95
C ARG A 270 2.32 -0.44 -13.19
N ALA A 271 1.63 -0.46 -14.32
CA ALA A 271 0.52 0.45 -14.58
C ALA A 271 -0.75 -0.15 -13.98
N GLU A 272 -1.38 0.59 -13.06
CA GLU A 272 -2.68 0.24 -12.52
C GLU A 272 -3.76 1.08 -13.20
N ARG A 273 -4.85 0.47 -13.66
CA ARG A 273 -5.88 1.16 -14.44
C ARG A 273 -7.12 1.42 -13.60
N GLN A 274 -7.82 2.52 -13.89
CA GLN A 274 -9.12 2.85 -13.28
C GLN A 274 -9.09 2.94 -11.74
N VAL A 275 -7.98 3.43 -11.17
CA VAL A 275 -7.81 3.58 -9.72
C VAL A 275 -8.56 4.82 -9.25
N THR A 276 -9.16 4.74 -8.06
CA THR A 276 -9.72 5.92 -7.40
C THR A 276 -8.87 6.22 -6.17
N LEU A 277 -8.25 7.40 -6.16
CA LEU A 277 -7.35 7.91 -5.12
C LEU A 277 -7.87 9.28 -4.69
N ALA A 278 -7.87 9.56 -3.38
CA ALA A 278 -8.28 10.87 -2.85
C ALA A 278 -9.62 11.38 -3.43
N LYS A 279 -10.63 10.50 -3.47
CA LYS A 279 -11.99 10.78 -4.01
C LYS A 279 -12.04 11.14 -5.51
N LYS A 280 -10.94 10.98 -6.28
CA LYS A 280 -10.87 11.23 -7.73
C LYS A 280 -10.51 9.95 -8.48
N ARG A 281 -11.23 9.67 -9.57
CA ARG A 281 -10.94 8.54 -10.45
C ARG A 281 -9.84 8.91 -11.45
N TYR A 282 -8.81 8.09 -11.53
CA TYR A 282 -7.69 8.22 -12.46
C TYR A 282 -7.73 7.07 -13.47
N ARG A 283 -7.47 7.39 -14.74
CA ARG A 283 -7.43 6.38 -15.80
C ARG A 283 -6.25 5.42 -15.62
N VAL A 284 -5.12 5.95 -15.19
CA VAL A 284 -3.88 5.22 -14.90
C VAL A 284 -3.26 5.77 -13.63
N ALA A 285 -2.70 4.89 -12.81
CA ALA A 285 -1.79 5.19 -11.72
C ALA A 285 -0.55 4.31 -11.85
N ILE A 286 0.57 4.77 -11.30
CA ILE A 286 1.76 3.96 -11.13
C ILE A 286 1.60 3.17 -9.83
N LYS A 287 1.64 1.84 -9.92
CA LYS A 287 1.81 0.94 -8.78
C LYS A 287 3.30 0.68 -8.59
N LEU A 288 3.85 1.17 -7.49
CA LEU A 288 5.21 0.89 -7.04
C LEU A 288 5.14 -0.07 -5.84
N GLU A 289 5.76 -1.23 -5.98
CA GLU A 289 5.91 -2.21 -4.91
C GLU A 289 7.38 -2.24 -4.46
N ILE A 290 7.61 -2.08 -3.16
CA ILE A 290 8.91 -2.29 -2.51
C ILE A 290 8.77 -3.55 -1.66
N ILE A 291 9.42 -4.63 -2.10
CA ILE A 291 9.26 -5.97 -1.55
C ILE A 291 10.56 -6.39 -0.89
N ASP A 292 10.51 -6.88 0.35
CA ASP A 292 11.66 -7.45 1.05
C ASP A 292 11.38 -8.86 1.58
N ASN A 293 12.45 -9.65 1.72
CA ASN A 293 12.40 -11.01 2.29
C ASN A 293 12.75 -11.05 3.79
N GLY A 294 12.48 -9.96 4.51
CA GLY A 294 12.75 -9.85 5.93
C GLY A 294 11.81 -10.65 6.83
N PRO A 295 11.97 -10.55 8.16
CA PRO A 295 11.19 -11.32 9.14
C PRO A 295 9.69 -10.95 9.19
N GLY A 296 9.28 -9.90 8.47
CA GLY A 296 7.91 -9.40 8.50
C GLY A 296 7.65 -8.38 9.62
N ILE A 297 6.44 -7.86 9.64
CA ILE A 297 5.94 -6.89 10.63
C ILE A 297 5.08 -7.63 11.67
N PRO A 298 5.40 -7.50 12.97
CA PRO A 298 4.57 -8.04 14.05
C PRO A 298 3.11 -7.58 13.97
N VAL A 299 2.18 -8.48 14.28
CA VAL A 299 0.72 -8.26 14.11
C VAL A 299 0.21 -7.12 14.99
N ASP A 300 0.79 -6.94 16.18
CA ASP A 300 0.41 -5.93 17.17
C ASP A 300 0.70 -4.48 16.74
N ILE A 301 1.69 -4.28 15.87
CA ILE A 301 2.05 -2.95 15.35
C ILE A 301 1.61 -2.72 13.90
N ARG A 302 1.13 -3.75 13.20
CA ARG A 302 0.81 -3.72 11.75
C ARG A 302 -0.12 -2.57 11.37
N ASP A 303 -1.20 -2.39 12.11
CA ASP A 303 -2.19 -1.32 11.84
C ASP A 303 -1.69 0.08 12.24
N LYS A 304 -0.53 0.17 12.89
CA LYS A 304 0.03 1.40 13.46
C LYS A 304 1.40 1.76 12.87
N ILE A 305 1.91 1.02 11.88
CA ILE A 305 3.26 1.24 11.34
C ILE A 305 3.47 2.63 10.73
N PHE A 306 2.39 3.30 10.30
CA PHE A 306 2.43 4.65 9.77
C PHE A 306 2.24 5.72 10.84
N TYR A 307 1.98 5.34 12.10
CA TYR A 307 1.86 6.29 13.19
C TYR A 307 3.26 6.77 13.61
N PRO A 308 3.45 8.07 13.84
CA PRO A 308 4.73 8.60 14.28
C PRO A 308 5.22 7.90 15.55
N LEU A 309 6.54 7.68 15.63
CA LEU A 309 7.25 7.09 16.78
C LEU A 309 6.94 5.60 17.03
N VAL A 310 6.16 4.94 16.16
CA VAL A 310 5.99 3.48 16.20
C VAL A 310 7.17 2.82 15.50
N SER A 311 7.90 1.95 16.21
CA SER A 311 9.01 1.17 15.66
C SER A 311 8.98 -0.25 16.21
N GLY A 312 9.22 -1.23 15.34
CA GLY A 312 9.43 -2.64 15.73
C GLY A 312 10.89 -2.99 16.03
N THR A 313 11.82 -2.03 15.91
CA THR A 313 13.27 -2.25 16.09
C THR A 313 13.86 -1.31 17.14
N GLU A 314 14.81 -1.81 17.94
CA GLU A 314 15.54 -1.01 18.92
C GLU A 314 16.37 0.09 18.24
N GLY A 315 16.17 1.34 18.65
CA GLY A 315 16.88 2.50 18.09
C GLY A 315 16.29 3.11 16.81
N GLY A 316 15.23 2.52 16.24
CA GLY A 316 14.49 3.11 15.12
C GLY A 316 13.69 4.34 15.58
N SER A 317 13.76 5.45 14.83
CA SER A 317 13.03 6.68 15.21
C SER A 317 11.50 6.56 15.09
N GLY A 318 11.00 5.58 14.33
CA GLY A 318 9.56 5.41 14.05
C GLY A 318 8.97 6.54 13.18
N LEU A 319 9.81 7.35 12.52
CA LEU A 319 9.36 8.52 11.74
C LEU A 319 9.32 8.26 10.23
N GLY A 320 10.10 7.30 9.75
CA GLY A 320 10.32 7.08 8.31
C GLY A 320 9.02 6.83 7.55
N LEU A 321 8.19 5.90 8.05
CA LEU A 321 6.95 5.50 7.39
C LEU A 321 5.85 6.58 7.50
N ALA A 322 5.75 7.27 8.64
CA ALA A 322 4.82 8.37 8.81
C ALA A 322 5.12 9.52 7.80
N LEU A 323 6.40 9.84 7.60
CA LEU A 323 6.83 10.80 6.59
C LEU A 323 6.57 10.32 5.17
N ALA A 324 6.88 9.05 4.88
CA ALA A 324 6.61 8.43 3.58
C ALA A 324 5.11 8.55 3.23
N GLN A 325 4.23 8.20 4.17
CA GLN A 325 2.80 8.35 4.02
C GLN A 325 2.38 9.80 3.77
N THR A 326 2.92 10.75 4.53
CA THR A 326 2.60 12.17 4.34
C THR A 326 2.97 12.65 2.94
N PHE A 327 4.16 12.29 2.45
CA PHE A 327 4.59 12.67 1.10
C PHE A 327 3.74 12.02 0.02
N ILE A 328 3.37 10.74 0.17
CA ILE A 328 2.48 10.08 -0.78
C ILE A 328 1.09 10.72 -0.81
N THR A 329 0.52 11.06 0.35
CA THR A 329 -0.75 11.79 0.43
C THR A 329 -0.65 13.16 -0.25
N GLN A 330 0.47 13.89 -0.09
CA GLN A 330 0.70 15.17 -0.78
C GLN A 330 0.70 15.02 -2.31
N HIS A 331 1.12 13.86 -2.82
CA HIS A 331 1.07 13.51 -4.24
C HIS A 331 -0.29 12.93 -4.67
N HIS A 332 -1.33 13.05 -3.84
CA HIS A 332 -2.65 12.45 -4.07
C HIS A 332 -2.61 10.93 -4.27
N GLY A 333 -1.57 10.29 -3.73
CA GLY A 333 -1.38 8.86 -3.78
C GLY A 333 -1.89 8.15 -2.53
N MET A 334 -1.67 6.84 -2.51
CA MET A 334 -1.95 5.96 -1.38
C MET A 334 -0.74 5.09 -1.11
N ILE A 335 -0.47 4.79 0.16
CA ILE A 335 0.53 3.81 0.59
C ILE A 335 -0.15 2.76 1.46
N ASP A 336 0.18 1.50 1.23
CA ASP A 336 -0.31 0.37 1.99
C ASP A 336 0.81 -0.66 2.24
N CYS A 337 0.60 -1.57 3.17
CA CYS A 337 1.58 -2.59 3.52
C CYS A 337 0.91 -3.94 3.83
N GLU A 338 1.33 -4.96 3.10
CA GLU A 338 1.04 -6.36 3.41
C GLU A 338 2.32 -7.02 3.88
N SER A 339 2.26 -7.77 4.99
CA SER A 339 3.47 -8.37 5.56
C SER A 339 3.21 -9.74 6.15
N VAL A 340 4.01 -10.70 5.68
CA VAL A 340 4.21 -12.02 6.27
C VAL A 340 5.71 -12.27 6.41
N PRO A 341 6.15 -13.15 7.32
CA PRO A 341 7.57 -13.52 7.40
C PRO A 341 8.10 -14.02 6.05
N GLY A 342 9.24 -13.48 5.62
CA GLY A 342 9.85 -13.75 4.32
C GLY A 342 9.27 -12.96 3.15
N ASN A 343 8.21 -12.16 3.36
CA ASN A 343 7.63 -11.31 2.32
C ASN A 343 6.87 -10.12 2.90
N THR A 344 7.50 -8.95 2.91
CA THR A 344 6.86 -7.68 3.22
C THR A 344 6.78 -6.82 1.98
N THR A 345 5.59 -6.35 1.63
CA THR A 345 5.31 -5.55 0.45
C THR A 345 4.72 -4.22 0.85
N PHE A 346 5.45 -3.14 0.62
CA PHE A 346 4.87 -1.80 0.62
C PHE A 346 4.40 -1.45 -0.78
N THR A 347 3.11 -1.14 -0.91
CA THR A 347 2.49 -0.74 -2.19
C THR A 347 2.19 0.75 -2.16
N ILE A 348 2.74 1.48 -3.13
CA ILE A 348 2.47 2.90 -3.36
C ILE A 348 1.70 3.03 -4.67
N LEU A 349 0.56 3.73 -4.63
CA LEU A 349 -0.21 4.12 -5.81
C LEU A 349 -0.08 5.63 -6.02
N LEU A 350 0.48 6.03 -7.17
CA LEU A 350 0.65 7.43 -7.56
C LEU A 350 -0.18 7.75 -8.81
N PRO A 351 -1.03 8.77 -8.79
CA PRO A 351 -1.84 9.12 -9.95
C PRO A 351 -0.97 9.64 -11.10
N VAL A 352 -1.32 9.24 -12.33
CA VAL A 352 -0.77 9.85 -13.55
C VAL A 352 -1.83 10.80 -14.10
N GLU A 353 -1.53 12.09 -14.16
CA GLU A 353 -2.45 13.07 -14.71
C GLU A 353 -2.45 13.05 -16.25
N SER A 354 -3.63 13.02 -16.84
CA SER A 354 -3.86 12.91 -18.29
C SER A 354 -3.28 14.06 -19.12
N SER A 355 -2.83 15.16 -18.49
CA SER A 355 -2.18 16.29 -19.18
C SER A 355 -0.81 15.94 -19.76
N VAL A 356 -0.11 14.96 -19.18
CA VAL A 356 1.21 14.49 -19.66
C VAL A 356 1.08 13.63 -20.92
N MET A 357 -0.07 12.98 -21.15
CA MET A 357 -0.30 12.18 -22.36
C MET A 357 -0.48 13.02 -23.65
N LYS A 358 -0.64 14.35 -23.56
CA LYS A 358 -0.81 15.20 -24.76
C LYS A 358 0.49 15.55 -25.47
N HIS A 359 1.65 15.43 -24.82
CA HIS A 359 2.93 15.83 -25.43
C HIS A 359 3.67 14.70 -26.14
N ALA A 360 3.24 13.44 -25.98
CA ALA A 360 3.86 12.30 -26.66
C ALA A 360 3.36 12.06 -28.10
N ASN A 361 2.30 12.76 -28.54
CA ASN A 361 1.66 12.55 -29.84
C ASN A 361 1.72 13.75 -30.80
N ILE A 362 2.65 14.69 -30.59
CA ILE A 362 2.87 15.83 -31.51
C ILE A 362 4.32 15.84 -31.98
N GLN A 363 4.86 14.70 -32.42
CA GLN A 363 6.02 14.61 -33.31
C GLN A 363 5.93 13.29 -34.11
N GLN A 364 5.01 13.24 -35.07
CA GLN A 364 5.15 12.45 -36.30
C GLN A 364 4.60 13.26 -37.46
#